data_AF-A0A4R3LZT7-F1
#
_entry.id   AF-A0A4R3LZT7-F1
#
_cell.length_a   1.000
_cell.length_b   1.000
_cell.length_c   1.000
_cell.angle_alpha   90.00
_cell.angle_beta   90.00
_cell.angle_gamma   90.00
#
_symmetry.space_group_name_H-M   'P 1'
#
loop_
_entity.id
_entity.type
_entity.pdbx_description
1 polymer ?
#
loop_
_entity_poly.entity_id
_entity_poly.type
_entity_poly.pdbx_seq_one_letter_code
_entity_poly.pdbx_strand_id
1 'polypeptide(L)'
;MARRRITGDGVSPQHAMLARILTFALSFVMATPLPAAELLMFDDPGCMWCARWEAEVGPDYPGSPAAAIAPLRRFDLRADPLPERLELAGRVRYTPTFVLVDKGREVGRITGYPGRLAFWVQLDGLLGELESSRRGDRPAPPGRQDPTAAATATAE
;
A
#
# COMPACT_ATOMS: atom_id res chain seq x y z
N MET A 1 -0.60 68.39 -27.85
CA MET A 1 -0.71 66.93 -28.11
C MET A 1 -0.83 66.21 -26.77
N ALA A 2 -1.94 65.50 -26.56
CA ALA A 2 -2.43 65.06 -25.26
C ALA A 2 -1.71 63.79 -24.73
N ARG A 3 -1.33 63.82 -23.45
CA ARG A 3 -0.88 62.64 -22.69
C ARG A 3 -2.08 61.70 -22.48
N ARG A 4 -2.01 60.47 -22.99
CA ARG A 4 -2.94 59.38 -22.63
C ARG A 4 -2.68 59.00 -21.17
N ARG A 5 -3.70 59.13 -20.31
CA ARG A 5 -3.74 58.44 -19.01
C ARG A 5 -4.03 56.97 -19.31
N ILE A 6 -3.10 56.11 -18.93
CA ILE A 6 -3.32 54.67 -18.80
C ILE A 6 -4.06 54.51 -17.47
N THR A 7 -5.37 54.32 -17.54
CA THR A 7 -6.21 54.00 -16.40
C THR A 7 -5.78 52.64 -15.86
N GLY A 8 -5.38 52.58 -14.59
CA GLY A 8 -4.97 51.34 -13.93
C GLY A 8 -6.12 50.35 -13.83
N ASP A 9 -5.80 49.08 -14.05
CA ASP A 9 -6.69 47.93 -13.93
C ASP A 9 -7.25 47.83 -12.50
N GLY A 10 -8.49 48.25 -12.34
CA GLY A 10 -9.30 47.91 -11.18
C GLY A 10 -9.70 46.45 -11.24
N VAL A 11 -8.83 45.55 -10.76
CA VAL A 11 -9.22 44.16 -10.50
C VAL A 11 -10.32 44.17 -9.45
N SER A 12 -11.57 44.05 -9.91
CA SER A 12 -12.76 44.06 -9.04
C SER A 12 -12.65 42.96 -7.97
N PRO A 13 -13.15 43.16 -6.75
CA PRO A 13 -13.03 42.19 -5.63
C PRO A 13 -13.60 40.79 -5.97
N GLN A 14 -14.51 40.74 -6.94
CA GLN A 14 -15.09 39.52 -7.51
C GLN A 14 -14.05 38.66 -8.24
N HIS A 15 -13.08 39.27 -8.92
CA HIS A 15 -11.98 38.55 -9.60
C HIS A 15 -10.93 38.02 -8.60
N ALA A 16 -10.68 38.74 -7.51
CA ALA A 16 -9.76 38.29 -6.45
C ALA A 16 -10.33 37.09 -5.66
N MET A 17 -11.66 37.04 -5.49
CA MET A 17 -12.36 35.93 -4.84
C MET A 17 -12.41 34.68 -5.74
N LEU A 18 -12.70 34.85 -7.04
CA LEU A 18 -12.68 33.76 -8.02
C LEU A 18 -11.28 33.16 -8.20
N ALA A 19 -10.23 33.99 -8.21
CA ALA A 19 -8.85 33.52 -8.29
C ALA A 19 -8.45 32.67 -7.07
N ARG A 20 -8.88 33.04 -5.85
CA ARG A 20 -8.60 32.26 -4.62
C ARG A 20 -9.33 30.91 -4.59
N ILE A 21 -10.57 30.86 -5.09
CA ILE A 21 -11.33 29.61 -5.23
C ILE A 21 -10.66 28.72 -6.28
N LEU A 22 -10.19 29.28 -7.40
CA LEU A 22 -9.48 28.53 -8.44
C LEU A 22 -8.16 27.93 -7.92
N THR A 23 -7.37 28.70 -7.16
CA THR A 23 -6.12 28.23 -6.55
C THR A 23 -6.36 27.14 -5.50
N PHE A 24 -7.42 27.24 -4.71
CA PHE A 24 -7.77 26.22 -3.71
C PHE A 24 -8.30 24.94 -4.37
N ALA A 25 -9.10 25.06 -5.44
CA ALA A 25 -9.60 23.93 -6.22
C ALA A 25 -8.47 23.19 -6.96
N LEU A 26 -7.46 23.90 -7.45
CA LEU A 26 -6.31 23.28 -8.13
C LEU A 26 -5.39 22.50 -7.16
N SER A 27 -5.41 22.84 -5.87
CA SER A 27 -4.57 22.20 -4.84
C SER A 27 -5.11 20.82 -4.40
N PHE A 28 -6.36 20.47 -4.70
CA PHE A 28 -7.00 19.24 -4.23
C PHE A 28 -6.77 18.02 -5.15
N VAL A 29 -6.08 18.19 -6.28
CA VAL A 29 -6.19 17.27 -7.43
C VAL A 29 -5.15 16.13 -7.47
N MET A 30 -4.19 16.02 -6.54
CA MET A 30 -3.09 15.03 -6.68
C MET A 30 -2.80 14.19 -5.42
N ALA A 31 -3.83 13.60 -4.80
CA ALA A 31 -3.64 12.49 -3.87
C ALA A 31 -3.95 11.17 -4.60
N THR A 32 -2.97 10.61 -5.32
CA THR A 32 -3.09 9.24 -5.83
C THR A 32 -3.01 8.28 -4.64
N PRO A 33 -4.04 7.45 -4.38
CA PRO A 33 -3.93 6.46 -3.33
C PRO A 33 -2.75 5.53 -3.64
N LEU A 34 -1.84 5.38 -2.67
CA LEU A 34 -0.81 4.36 -2.74
C LEU A 34 -1.54 3.00 -2.71
N PRO A 35 -1.34 2.10 -3.70
CA PRO A 35 -1.81 0.72 -3.59
C PRO A 35 -1.49 0.14 -2.21
N ALA A 36 -2.55 -0.22 -1.48
CA ALA A 36 -2.44 -0.92 -0.22
C ALA A 36 -1.80 -2.30 -0.42
N ALA A 37 -1.29 -2.88 0.66
CA ALA A 37 -0.90 -4.28 0.60
C ALA A 37 -2.15 -5.13 0.37
N GLU A 38 -2.02 -6.24 -0.36
CA GLU A 38 -3.11 -7.16 -0.68
C GLU A 38 -2.65 -8.59 -0.44
N LEU A 39 -3.53 -9.44 0.08
CA LEU A 39 -3.31 -10.88 0.13
C LEU A 39 -4.04 -11.53 -1.03
N LEU A 40 -3.29 -11.99 -2.03
CA LEU A 40 -3.85 -12.63 -3.21
C LEU A 40 -3.98 -14.14 -2.96
N MET A 41 -5.20 -14.67 -2.90
CA MET A 41 -5.46 -16.10 -2.88
C MET A 41 -5.67 -16.61 -4.30
N PHE A 42 -4.80 -17.50 -4.74
CA PHE A 42 -4.94 -18.25 -5.98
C PHE A 42 -5.67 -19.56 -5.70
N ASP A 43 -6.85 -19.71 -6.30
CA ASP A 43 -7.68 -20.93 -6.24
C ASP A 43 -7.84 -21.57 -7.63
N ASP A 44 -8.50 -22.73 -7.68
CA ASP A 44 -8.79 -23.47 -8.92
C ASP A 44 -10.09 -24.28 -8.67
N PRO A 45 -11.02 -24.34 -9.63
CA PRO A 45 -12.17 -25.24 -9.56
C PRO A 45 -11.79 -26.68 -9.17
N GLY A 46 -12.40 -27.19 -8.10
CA GLY A 46 -12.13 -28.54 -7.58
C GLY A 46 -11.03 -28.64 -6.51
N CYS A 47 -10.44 -27.51 -6.11
CA CYS A 47 -9.46 -27.48 -5.03
C CYS A 47 -10.11 -27.71 -3.64
N MET A 48 -10.04 -28.94 -3.14
CA MET A 48 -10.59 -29.27 -1.81
C MET A 48 -9.93 -28.48 -0.66
N TRP A 49 -8.66 -28.12 -0.81
CA TRP A 49 -7.91 -27.35 0.20
C TRP A 49 -8.33 -25.87 0.22
N CYS A 50 -8.70 -25.33 -0.94
CA CYS A 50 -9.25 -23.99 -1.08
C CYS A 50 -10.62 -23.92 -0.39
N ALA A 51 -11.48 -24.90 -0.65
CA ALA A 51 -12.77 -25.03 0.03
C ALA A 51 -12.61 -25.18 1.55
N ARG A 52 -11.60 -25.94 2.00
CA ARG A 52 -11.29 -26.08 3.42
C ARG A 52 -10.83 -24.76 4.05
N TRP A 53 -9.95 -24.02 3.40
CA TRP A 53 -9.55 -22.68 3.86
C TRP A 53 -10.75 -21.73 3.90
N GLU A 54 -11.62 -21.77 2.89
CA GLU A 54 -12.82 -20.94 2.87
C GLU A 54 -13.74 -21.27 4.05
N ALA A 55 -13.96 -22.55 4.36
CA ALA A 55 -14.79 -22.94 5.51
C ALA A 55 -14.16 -22.59 6.87
N GLU A 56 -12.83 -22.68 6.97
CA GLU A 56 -12.12 -22.51 8.23
C GLU A 56 -11.56 -21.10 8.47
N VAL A 57 -11.39 -20.26 7.47
CA VAL A 57 -10.72 -18.95 7.63
C VAL A 57 -11.46 -17.85 6.89
N GLY A 58 -12.03 -18.16 5.72
CA GLY A 58 -12.73 -17.21 4.85
C GLY A 58 -13.70 -16.26 5.58
N PRO A 59 -14.66 -16.76 6.39
CA PRO A 59 -15.61 -15.95 7.13
C PRO A 59 -14.97 -14.99 8.14
N ASP A 60 -13.90 -15.42 8.81
CA ASP A 60 -13.26 -14.67 9.89
C ASP A 60 -12.26 -13.65 9.34
N TYR A 61 -11.71 -13.89 8.14
CA TYR A 61 -10.64 -13.09 7.57
C TYR A 61 -10.99 -11.60 7.46
N PRO A 62 -12.12 -11.17 6.86
CA PRO A 62 -12.44 -9.74 6.70
C PRO A 62 -12.52 -8.95 8.01
N GLY A 63 -12.82 -9.62 9.14
CA GLY A 63 -12.85 -9.00 10.46
C GLY A 63 -11.52 -9.01 11.21
N SER A 64 -10.49 -9.64 10.65
CA SER A 64 -9.19 -9.79 11.30
C SER A 64 -8.32 -8.54 11.18
N PRO A 65 -7.39 -8.31 12.13
CA PRO A 65 -6.37 -7.27 11.99
C PRO A 65 -5.53 -7.41 10.71
N ALA A 66 -5.30 -8.65 10.27
CA ALA A 66 -4.56 -8.94 9.05
C ALA A 66 -5.27 -8.37 7.81
N ALA A 67 -6.60 -8.50 7.72
CA ALA A 67 -7.37 -7.98 6.58
C ALA A 67 -7.38 -6.45 6.51
N ALA A 68 -7.21 -5.76 7.64
CA ALA A 68 -7.04 -4.30 7.64
C ALA A 68 -5.70 -3.87 7.01
N ILE A 69 -4.68 -4.73 7.09
CA ILE A 69 -3.34 -4.48 6.51
C ILE A 69 -3.28 -4.98 5.06
N ALA A 70 -3.82 -6.16 4.81
CA ALA A 70 -3.78 -6.85 3.53
C ALA A 70 -5.17 -7.44 3.19
N PRO A 71 -6.09 -6.66 2.59
CA PRO A 71 -7.37 -7.18 2.15
C PRO A 71 -7.20 -8.37 1.20
N LEU A 72 -8.06 -9.39 1.36
CA LEU A 72 -8.00 -10.60 0.55
C LEU A 72 -8.61 -10.35 -0.83
N ARG A 73 -7.90 -10.77 -1.88
CA ARG A 73 -8.41 -10.84 -3.25
C ARG A 73 -8.24 -12.25 -3.79
N ARG A 74 -9.28 -12.79 -4.41
CA ARG A 74 -9.24 -14.14 -5.01
C ARG A 74 -8.96 -14.05 -6.50
N PHE A 75 -8.24 -15.04 -7.00
CA PHE A 75 -7.89 -15.21 -8.41
C PHE A 75 -8.01 -16.69 -8.77
N ASP A 76 -8.78 -16.98 -9.81
CA ASP A 76 -8.76 -18.30 -10.44
C ASP A 76 -7.42 -18.46 -11.17
N LEU A 77 -6.59 -19.40 -10.72
CA LEU A 77 -5.25 -19.66 -11.24
C LEU A 77 -5.25 -20.02 -12.75
N ARG A 78 -6.36 -20.53 -13.27
CA ARG A 78 -6.50 -21.01 -14.65
C ARG A 78 -7.20 -20.02 -15.55
N ALA A 79 -8.16 -19.26 -15.01
CA ALA A 79 -9.03 -18.40 -15.80
C ALA A 79 -8.65 -16.91 -15.74
N ASP A 80 -8.16 -16.43 -14.59
CA ASP A 80 -8.01 -14.99 -14.39
C ASP A 80 -6.64 -14.47 -14.85
N PRO A 81 -6.61 -13.39 -15.66
CA PRO A 81 -5.37 -12.71 -15.97
C PRO A 81 -4.84 -11.97 -14.74
N LEU A 82 -3.53 -12.05 -14.52
CA LEU A 82 -2.87 -11.21 -13.53
C LEU A 82 -2.88 -9.74 -13.98
N PRO A 83 -3.04 -8.77 -13.07
CA PRO A 83 -2.88 -7.36 -13.40
C PRO A 83 -1.50 -7.07 -13.99
N GLU A 84 -1.41 -6.24 -15.03
CA GLU A 84 -0.14 -5.94 -15.74
C GLU A 84 0.96 -5.40 -14.82
N ARG A 85 0.59 -4.70 -13.75
CA ARG A 85 1.52 -4.09 -12.79
C ARG A 85 1.91 -5.01 -11.63
N LEU A 86 1.52 -6.28 -11.67
CA LEU A 86 1.82 -7.25 -10.61
C LEU A 86 3.11 -8.02 -10.92
N GLU A 87 4.14 -7.78 -10.11
CA GLU A 87 5.44 -8.42 -10.21
C GLU A 87 5.57 -9.54 -9.16
N LEU A 88 5.24 -10.76 -9.58
CA LEU A 88 5.44 -11.95 -8.75
C LEU A 88 6.85 -12.49 -8.89
N ALA A 89 7.45 -12.93 -7.78
CA ALA A 89 8.79 -13.53 -7.74
C ALA A 89 8.87 -14.85 -8.55
N GLY A 90 7.73 -15.51 -8.74
CA GLY A 90 7.62 -16.71 -9.55
C GLY A 90 6.17 -17.06 -9.85
N ARG A 91 5.97 -17.94 -10.84
CA ARG A 91 4.63 -18.38 -11.22
C ARG A 91 3.99 -19.19 -10.09
N VAL A 92 2.69 -18.99 -9.87
CA VAL A 92 1.90 -19.84 -8.99
C VAL A 92 1.60 -21.17 -9.69
N ARG A 93 1.69 -22.27 -8.94
CA ARG A 93 1.59 -23.65 -9.46
C ARG A 93 0.65 -24.56 -8.67
N TYR A 94 0.40 -24.21 -7.42
CA TYR A 94 -0.36 -25.02 -6.47
C TYR A 94 -1.47 -24.17 -5.87
N THR A 95 -2.57 -24.80 -5.49
CA THR A 95 -3.71 -24.14 -4.87
C THR A 95 -4.08 -24.80 -3.53
N PRO A 96 -4.48 -24.01 -2.51
CA PRO A 96 -4.43 -22.55 -2.51
C PRO A 96 -2.98 -22.04 -2.39
N THR A 97 -2.68 -20.91 -3.02
CA THR A 97 -1.45 -20.14 -2.72
C THR A 97 -1.86 -18.73 -2.33
N PHE A 98 -1.32 -18.21 -1.22
CA PHE A 98 -1.59 -16.87 -0.74
C PHE A 98 -0.34 -16.02 -0.95
N VAL A 99 -0.41 -15.01 -1.81
CA VAL A 99 0.71 -14.13 -2.13
C VAL A 99 0.47 -12.75 -1.53
N LEU A 100 1.32 -12.33 -0.60
CA LEU A 100 1.28 -10.99 -0.05
C LEU A 100 2.01 -10.04 -1.01
N VAL A 101 1.34 -8.97 -1.40
CA VAL A 101 1.84 -7.99 -2.37
C VAL A 101 1.78 -6.61 -1.73
N ASP A 102 2.82 -5.80 -1.94
CA ASP A 102 2.84 -4.37 -1.58
C ASP A 102 3.34 -3.56 -2.77
N LYS A 103 2.64 -2.47 -3.10
CA LYS A 103 2.97 -1.61 -4.26
C LYS A 103 3.17 -2.39 -5.58
N GLY A 104 2.40 -3.46 -5.78
CA GLY A 104 2.48 -4.32 -6.96
C GLY A 104 3.63 -5.33 -6.96
N ARG A 105 4.45 -5.40 -5.91
CA ARG A 105 5.56 -6.36 -5.79
C ARG A 105 5.26 -7.40 -4.73
N GLU A 106 5.58 -8.64 -5.03
CA GLU A 106 5.48 -9.73 -4.06
C GLU A 106 6.44 -9.52 -2.87
N VAL A 107 5.90 -9.61 -1.66
CA VAL A 107 6.64 -9.65 -0.39
C VAL A 107 7.02 -11.09 -0.07
N GLY A 108 6.05 -12.00 -0.19
CA GLY A 108 6.22 -13.42 0.06
C GLY A 108 4.92 -14.19 -0.13
N ARG A 109 4.94 -15.51 0.11
CA ARG A 109 3.76 -16.36 -0.12
C ARG A 109 3.65 -17.56 0.82
N ILE A 110 2.42 -18.02 1.01
CA ILE A 110 2.06 -19.27 1.68
C ILE A 110 1.59 -20.24 0.60
N THR A 111 2.18 -21.43 0.54
CA THR A 111 1.79 -22.45 -0.45
C THR A 111 1.06 -23.60 0.25
N GLY A 112 -0.17 -23.89 -0.20
CA GLY A 112 -1.04 -24.89 0.38
C GLY A 112 -1.75 -24.43 1.65
N TYR A 113 -2.52 -25.35 2.23
CA TYR A 113 -3.29 -25.10 3.46
C TYR A 113 -3.22 -26.29 4.42
N PRO A 114 -2.23 -26.33 5.33
CA PRO A 114 -2.11 -27.40 6.31
C PRO A 114 -3.14 -27.29 7.46
N GLY A 115 -3.76 -26.13 7.65
CA GLY A 115 -4.81 -25.89 8.63
C GLY A 115 -4.82 -24.47 9.18
N ARG A 116 -5.90 -24.11 9.91
CA ARG A 116 -6.19 -22.75 10.39
C ARG A 116 -5.03 -22.11 11.16
N LEU A 117 -4.51 -22.79 12.19
CA LEU A 117 -3.45 -22.24 13.04
C LEU A 117 -2.17 -21.96 12.24
N ALA A 118 -1.77 -22.91 11.40
CA ALA A 118 -0.57 -22.78 10.58
C ALA A 118 -0.70 -21.66 9.54
N PHE A 119 -1.89 -21.41 9.01
CA PHE A 119 -2.13 -20.27 8.11
C PHE A 119 -1.88 -18.94 8.84
N TRP A 120 -2.47 -18.74 10.02
CA TRP A 120 -2.30 -17.49 10.77
C TRP A 120 -0.85 -17.23 11.16
N VAL A 121 -0.13 -18.25 11.64
CA VAL A 121 1.31 -18.12 11.98
C VAL A 121 2.15 -17.71 10.77
N GLN A 122 1.91 -18.32 9.61
CA GLN A 122 2.65 -17.98 8.39
C GLN A 122 2.28 -16.58 7.88
N LEU A 123 1.01 -16.19 7.99
CA LEU A 123 0.56 -14.86 7.61
C LEU A 123 1.17 -13.78 8.50
N ASP A 124 1.24 -14.00 9.81
CA ASP A 124 1.90 -13.08 10.74
C ASP A 124 3.37 -12.89 10.38
N GLY A 125 4.07 -13.97 9.99
CA GLY A 125 5.43 -13.89 9.46
C GLY A 125 5.55 -12.99 8.23
N LEU A 126 4.67 -13.19 7.23
CA LEU A 126 4.64 -12.36 6.02
C LEU A 126 4.33 -10.88 6.32
N LEU A 127 3.45 -10.61 7.28
CA LEU A 127 3.15 -9.23 7.69
C LEU A 127 4.36 -8.57 8.39
N GLY A 128 5.17 -9.34 9.12
CA GLY A 128 6.45 -8.86 9.67
C GLY A 128 7.50 -8.56 8.58
N GLU A 129 7.55 -9.38 7.53
CA GLU A 129 8.38 -9.12 6.35
C GLU A 129 7.94 -7.85 5.61
N LEU A 130 6.63 -7.65 5.46
CA LEU A 130 6.04 -6.42 4.89
C LEU A 130 6.47 -5.18 5.67
N GLU A 131 6.40 -5.20 7.00
CA GLU A 131 6.85 -4.08 7.83
C GLU A 131 8.35 -3.81 7.63
N SER A 132 9.15 -4.87 7.58
CA SER A 132 10.59 -4.77 7.37
C SER A 132 10.93 -4.18 5.99
N SER A 133 10.25 -4.63 4.93
CA SER A 133 10.38 -4.10 3.58
C SER A 133 10.01 -2.61 3.53
N ARG A 134 8.88 -2.22 4.13
CA ARG A 134 8.44 -0.81 4.19
C ARG A 134 9.38 0.08 5.01
N ARG A 135 10.05 -0.48 6.03
CA ARG A 135 11.08 0.24 6.78
C ARG A 135 12.33 0.47 5.95
N GLY A 136 12.76 -0.53 5.18
CA GLY A 136 13.88 -0.42 4.25
C GLY A 136 13.63 0.61 3.13
N ASP A 137 12.41 0.69 2.63
CA ASP A 137 11.98 1.67 1.62
C ASP A 137 11.87 3.12 2.14
N ARG A 138 11.82 3.30 3.47
CA ARG A 138 11.59 4.62 4.04
C ARG A 138 12.84 5.48 3.85
N PRO A 139 12.70 6.72 3.33
CA PRO A 139 13.80 7.67 3.34
C PRO A 139 14.37 7.76 4.76
N ALA A 140 15.70 7.63 4.89
CA ALA A 140 16.35 7.79 6.17
C ALA A 140 15.88 9.11 6.81
N PRO A 141 15.50 9.11 8.10
CA PRO A 141 15.10 10.35 8.74
C PRO A 141 16.24 11.37 8.61
N PRO A 142 15.95 12.65 8.33
CA PRO A 142 16.98 13.68 8.32
C PRO A 142 17.71 13.63 9.66
N GLY A 143 19.04 13.59 9.60
CA GLY A 143 19.93 13.20 10.68
C GLY A 143 19.49 13.71 12.04
N ARG A 144 19.09 12.78 12.91
CA ARG A 144 18.99 13.04 14.34
C ARG A 144 20.43 13.23 14.83
N GLN A 145 20.78 14.43 15.27
CA GLN A 145 22.04 14.64 15.96
C GLN A 145 21.96 13.85 17.27
N ASP A 146 22.81 12.83 17.41
CA ASP A 146 22.93 12.06 18.63
C ASP A 146 23.49 12.97 19.74
N PRO A 147 22.75 13.23 20.84
CA PRO A 147 23.23 14.07 21.94
C PRO A 147 24.40 13.44 22.69
N THR A 148 24.68 12.15 22.48
CA THR A 148 25.73 11.41 23.19
C THR A 148 27.15 11.75 22.71
N ALA A 149 27.31 12.41 21.56
CA ALA A 149 28.63 12.85 21.07
C ALA A 149 29.14 14.15 21.73
N ALA A 150 28.30 14.90 22.46
CA ALA A 150 28.68 16.19 23.05
C ALA A 150 29.25 16.09 24.49
N ALA A 151 29.21 14.92 25.13
CA ALA A 151 29.58 14.78 26.54
C ALA A 151 31.07 14.42 26.79
N THR A 152 31.89 14.25 25.75
CA THR A 152 33.32 13.89 25.87
C THR A 152 34.29 15.04 25.63
N ALA A 153 33.82 16.27 25.43
CA ALA A 153 34.66 17.43 25.15
C ALA A 153 34.59 18.51 26.24
N THR A 154 34.95 18.18 27.48
CA THR A 154 35.45 19.12 28.51
C THR A 154 35.97 18.34 29.72
N ALA A 155 37.24 17.92 29.68
CA ALA A 155 38.04 17.57 30.84
C ALA A 155 39.52 17.48 30.43
N GLU A 156 40.13 18.64 30.20
CA GLU A 156 41.56 18.90 30.45
C GLU A 156 41.65 20.14 31.35
#